data_AF-A0AAV3XEU0-F1
#
_entry.id   AF-A0AAV3XEU0-F1
#
_cell.length_a   1.000
_cell.length_b   1.000
_cell.length_c   1.000
_cell.angle_alpha   90.00
_cell.angle_beta   90.00
_cell.angle_gamma   90.00
#
_symmetry.space_group_name_H-M   'P 1'
#
loop_
_entity.id
_entity.type
_entity.pdbx_description
1 polymer ?
#
loop_
_entity_poly.entity_id
_entity_poly.type
_entity_poly.pdbx_seq_one_letter_code
_entity_poly.pdbx_strand_id
1 'polypeptide(L)' 'MNNNQSQLFIDRRGTFTDIVARRPDGNLVRHKLLSENPSSYKDAAVQGIREI' A
#
# COMPACT_ATOMS: atom_id res chain seq x y z
N MET A 1 23.10 6.82 12.17
CA MET A 1 22.80 6.73 10.72
C MET A 1 21.34 7.07 10.56
N ASN A 2 21.01 8.21 9.96
CA ASN A 2 19.62 8.65 9.80
C ASN A 2 19.02 7.83 8.67
N ASN A 3 18.28 6.77 9.01
CA ASN A 3 17.75 5.83 8.04
C ASN A 3 16.46 6.40 7.44
N ASN A 4 16.60 7.34 6.50
CA ASN A 4 15.47 7.99 5.83
C ASN A 4 14.77 7.09 4.77
N GLN A 5 14.94 5.77 4.85
CA GLN A 5 14.38 4.84 3.88
C GLN A 5 13.00 4.38 4.29
N SER A 6 12.01 4.69 3.46
CA SER A 6 10.73 4.00 3.48
C SER A 6 10.84 2.65 2.76
N GLN A 7 10.00 1.70 3.16
CA GLN A 7 9.85 0.41 2.49
C GLN A 7 8.39 0.18 2.17
N LEU A 8 8.12 -0.39 1.01
CA LEU A 8 6.78 -0.66 0.53
C LEU A 8 6.70 -2.10 0.02
N PHE A 9 5.71 -2.83 0.51
CA PHE A 9 5.38 -4.18 0.11
C PHE A 9 3.95 -4.20 -0.41
N ILE A 10 3.74 -4.82 -1.57
CA ILE A 10 2.44 -4.90 -2.23
C ILE A 10 2.21 -6.34 -2.64
N ASP A 11 1.07 -6.89 -2.25
CA ASP A 11 0.57 -8.18 -2.74
C ASP A 11 -0.68 -7.97 -3.59
N ARG A 12 -0.60 -8.35 -4.87
CA ARG A 12 -1.64 -8.12 -5.90
C ARG A 12 -2.30 -9.45 -6.30
N ARG A 13 -2.94 -10.14 -5.36
CA ARG A 13 -3.61 -11.41 -5.64
C ARG A 13 -4.94 -11.58 -4.92
N GLY A 14 -5.86 -12.29 -5.56
CA GLY A 14 -7.17 -12.61 -4.98
C GLY A 14 -8.09 -11.39 -4.90
N THR A 15 -9.07 -11.44 -4.00
CA THR A 15 -10.13 -10.42 -3.86
C THR A 15 -9.60 -9.08 -3.37
N PHE A 16 -8.47 -9.04 -2.67
CA PHE A 16 -7.91 -7.83 -2.09
C PHE A 16 -6.46 -7.63 -2.48
N THR A 17 -6.05 -6.36 -2.62
CA THR A 17 -4.66 -5.96 -2.70
C THR A 17 -4.23 -5.47 -1.32
N ASP A 18 -3.18 -6.07 -0.78
CA ASP A 18 -2.60 -5.71 0.51
C ASP A 18 -1.37 -4.83 0.32
N ILE A 19 -1.30 -3.74 1.07
CA ILE A 19 -0.20 -2.80 1.06
C ILE A 19 0.32 -2.62 2.47
N VAL A 20 1.63 -2.79 2.63
CA VAL A 20 2.33 -2.54 3.89
C VAL A 20 3.46 -1.58 3.64
N ALA A 21 3.46 -0.46 4.36
CA ALA A 21 4.54 0.51 4.33
C ALA A 21 5.23 0.59 5.69
N ARG A 22 6.56 0.61 5.67
CA ARG A 22 7.36 1.03 6.83
C ARG A 22 7.87 2.44 6.57
N ARG A 23 7.42 3.38 7.39
CA ARG A 23 7.89 4.77 7.36
C ARG A 23 9.32 4.87 7.90
N PRO A 24 10.06 5.93 7.57
CA PRO A 24 11.43 6.12 8.06
C PRO A 24 11.56 6.15 9.59
N ASP A 25 10.51 6.58 10.29
CA ASP A 25 10.41 6.56 11.75
C ASP A 25 10.18 5.15 12.34
N GLY A 26 10.06 4.14 11.49
CA GLY A 26 9.81 2.75 11.87
C GLY A 26 8.32 2.39 11.97
N ASN A 27 7.40 3.35 11.83
CA ASN A 27 5.97 3.07 11.91
C ASN A 27 5.50 2.22 10.73
N LEU A 28 4.66 1.23 11.03
CA LEU A 28 4.04 0.36 10.03
C LEU A 28 2.62 0.85 9.73
N VAL A 29 2.35 1.07 8.46
CA VAL A 29 1.01 1.35 7.93
C VAL A 29 0.56 0.15 7.10
N ARG A 30 -0.68 -0.28 7.30
CA ARG A 30 -1.30 -1.37 6.56
C ARG A 30 -2.55 -0.85 5.90
N HIS A 31 -2.75 -1.20 4.65
CA HIS A 31 -3.90 -0.78 3.88
C HIS A 31 -4.37 -1.92 2.97
N LYS A 32 -5.68 -2.11 2.86
CA LYS A 32 -6.29 -3.21 2.12
C LYS A 32 -7.41 -2.66 1.26
N LEU A 33 -7.34 -2.92 -0.04
CA LEU A 33 -8.33 -2.50 -1.03
C LEU A 33 -8.89 -3.71 -1.77
N LEU A 34 -10.11 -3.62 -2.29
CA LEU A 34 -10.58 -4.59 -3.28
C LEU A 34 -9.62 -4.56 -4.46
N SER A 35 -9.18 -5.72 -4.94
CA SER A 35 -8.25 -5.80 -6.09
C SER A 35 -8.83 -5.13 -7.34
N GLU A 36 -10.14 -5.24 -7.51
CA GLU A 36 -10.89 -4.57 -8.57
C GLU A 36 -12.05 -3.78 -7.99
N ASN A 37 -12.03 -2.47 -8.21
CA ASN A 37 -13.18 -1.61 -7.98
C ASN A 37 -13.14 -0.44 -9.00
N PRO A 38 -13.51 -0.70 -10.27
CA PRO A 38 -13.36 0.27 -11.36
C PRO A 38 -14.15 1.57 -11.16
N SER A 39 -15.19 1.53 -10.32
CA SER A 39 -15.99 2.71 -9.97
C SER A 39 -15.24 3.71 -9.07
N SER A 40 -14.24 3.24 -8.33
CA SER A 40 -13.49 4.05 -7.36
C SER A 40 -12.05 4.30 -7.80
N TYR A 41 -11.38 3.31 -8.39
CA TYR A 41 -9.98 3.42 -8.82
C TYR A 41 -9.64 2.48 -9.97
N LYS A 42 -8.65 2.89 -10.78
CA LYS A 42 -8.16 2.10 -11.91
C LYS A 42 -7.21 0.97 -11.50
N ASP A 43 -6.48 1.15 -10.42
CA ASP A 43 -5.53 0.16 -9.90
C ASP A 43 -5.45 0.29 -8.37
N ALA A 44 -5.67 -0.83 -7.67
CA ALA A 44 -5.71 -0.87 -6.22
C ALA A 44 -4.35 -0.56 -5.58
N ALA A 45 -3.24 -0.97 -6.20
CA ALA A 45 -1.90 -0.72 -5.67
C ALA A 45 -1.56 0.78 -5.76
N VAL A 46 -1.82 1.41 -6.91
CA VAL A 46 -1.62 2.86 -7.07
C VAL A 46 -2.50 3.65 -6.13
N GLN A 47 -3.77 3.26 -5.99
CA GLN A 47 -4.69 3.94 -5.09
C GLN A 47 -4.20 3.85 -3.64
N GLY A 48 -3.89 2.66 -3.15
CA GLY A 48 -3.50 2.52 -1.76
C GLY A 48 -2.12 3.09 -1.43
N ILE A 49 -1.20 3.25 -2.41
CA ILE A 49 0.02 4.06 -2.22
C ILE A 49 -0.30 5.53 -1.97
N ARG A 50 -1.35 6.08 -2.61
CA ARG A 50 -1.75 7.49 -2.42
C ARG A 50 -2.41 7.74 -1.07
N GLU A 51 -2.95 6.70 -0.44
CA GLU A 51 -3.68 6.80 0.83
C GLU A 51 -2.78 6.67 2.08
N ILE A 52 -1.49 6.33 1.94
CA ILE A 52 -0.57 5.99 3.06
C ILE A 52 0.63 6.91 3.27
#